data_AF-A0A349BSJ7-F1
#
_entry.id   AF-A0A349BSJ7-F1
#
_cell.length_a   1.000
_cell.length_b   1.000
_cell.length_c   1.000
_cell.angle_alpha   90.00
_cell.angle_beta   90.00
_cell.angle_gamma   90.00
#
_symmetry.space_group_name_H-M   'P 1'
#
loop_
_entity.id
_entity.type
_entity.pdbx_description
1 polymer ?
#
loop_
_entity_poly.entity_id
_entity_poly.type
_entity_poly.pdbx_seq_one_letter_code
_entity_poly.pdbx_strand_id
1 'polypeptide(L)' 'KEIAAIIIEPVAGNMGCIPPAEGFLEGLRSLCDQFGSLLIFDEVMT' A
#
# COMPACT_ATOMS: atom_id res chain seq x y z
N LYS A 1 10.01 -5.79 16.43
CA LYS A 1 9.29 -5.97 15.15
C LYS A 1 7.81 -6.11 15.49
N GLU A 2 7.06 -5.02 15.43
CA GLU A 2 5.69 -4.93 15.98
C GLU A 2 4.61 -4.92 14.89
N ILE A 3 4.95 -4.52 13.66
CA ILE A 3 4.04 -4.48 12.51
C ILE A 3 4.47 -5.53 11.50
N ALA A 4 3.56 -6.43 11.11
CA ALA A 4 3.85 -7.52 10.17
C ALA A 4 3.68 -7.08 8.71
N ALA A 5 2.67 -6.27 8.40
CA ALA A 5 2.32 -5.92 7.03
C ALA A 5 1.52 -4.61 6.93
N ILE A 6 1.54 -4.02 5.73
CA ILE A 6 0.60 -3.01 5.24
C ILE A 6 -0.20 -3.66 4.10
N ILE A 7 -1.54 -3.51 4.13
CA ILE A 7 -2.45 -3.96 3.06
C ILE A 7 -3.20 -2.75 2.50
N ILE A 8 -3.27 -2.62 1.18
CA ILE A 8 -3.87 -1.46 0.51
C ILE A 8 -4.32 -1.78 -0.93
N GLU A 9 -5.42 -1.17 -1.38
CA GLU A 9 -5.79 -1.12 -2.81
C GLU A 9 -4.85 -0.13 -3.55
N PRO A 10 -4.19 -0.50 -4.66
CA PRO A 10 -3.32 0.43 -5.40
C PRO A 10 -4.02 1.72 -5.84
N VAL A 11 -5.32 1.62 -6.14
CA VAL A 11 -6.26 2.73 -6.34
C VAL A 11 -7.47 2.42 -5.47
N ALA A 12 -7.87 3.33 -4.58
CA ALA A 12 -8.97 3.04 -3.66
C ALA A 12 -10.31 3.06 -4.42
N GLY A 13 -10.80 1.87 -4.79
CA GLY A 13 -12.02 1.71 -5.57
C GLY A 13 -13.27 1.91 -4.71
N ASN A 14 -13.25 1.36 -3.50
CA ASN A 14 -14.37 1.45 -2.54
C ASN A 14 -14.70 2.89 -2.08
N MET A 15 -13.78 3.84 -2.27
CA MET A 15 -13.94 5.26 -1.92
C MET A 15 -14.19 6.16 -3.14
N GLY A 16 -14.48 5.57 -4.31
CA GLY A 16 -14.79 6.33 -5.53
C GLY A 16 -13.61 6.50 -6.49
N CYS A 17 -12.80 5.46 -6.64
CA CYS A 17 -11.63 5.43 -7.54
C CYS A 17 -10.65 6.57 -7.28
N ILE A 18 -10.04 6.57 -6.09
CA ILE A 18 -9.06 7.60 -5.68
C ILE A 18 -7.65 7.12 -6.06
N PRO A 19 -6.97 7.77 -7.02
CA PRO A 19 -5.60 7.45 -7.35
C PRO A 19 -4.65 7.87 -6.22
N PRO A 20 -3.53 7.16 -6.02
CA PRO A 20 -2.52 7.56 -5.06
C PRO A 20 -1.84 8.87 -5.51
N ALA A 21 -1.38 9.66 -4.54
CA ALA A 21 -0.48 10.77 -4.83
C ALA A 21 0.85 10.25 -5.37
N GLU A 22 1.54 11.10 -6.15
CA GLU A 22 2.88 10.77 -6.66
C GLU A 22 3.84 10.39 -5.52
N GLY A 23 4.53 9.26 -5.65
CA GLY A 23 5.48 8.77 -4.66
C GLY A 23 4.84 8.05 -3.46
N PHE A 24 3.51 7.97 -3.36
CA PHE A 24 2.85 7.36 -2.19
C PHE A 24 3.14 5.86 -2.06
N LEU A 25 2.98 5.10 -3.15
CA LEU A 25 3.23 3.65 -3.14
C LEU A 25 4.72 3.32 -2.96
N GLU A 26 5.60 4.12 -3.55
CA GLU A 26 7.06 4.04 -3.38
C GLU A 26 7.48 4.32 -1.94
N GLY A 27 6.80 5.29 -1.28
CA GLY A 27 6.96 5.58 0.14
C GLY A 27 6.57 4.39 1.01
N LEU A 28 5.41 3.77 0.74
CA LEU A 28 4.98 2.55 1.45
C LEU A 28 5.98 1.40 1.27
N ARG A 29 6.48 1.19 0.05
CA ARG A 29 7.52 0.18 -0.22
C ARG A 29 8.78 0.43 0.58
N SER A 30 9.29 1.66 0.56
CA SER A 30 10.51 2.06 1.27
C SER A 30 10.38 1.85 2.79
N LEU A 31 9.21 2.17 3.36
CA LEU A 31 8.91 1.91 4.76
C LEU A 31 8.86 0.41 5.06
N CYS A 32 8.15 -0.38 4.25
CA CYS A 32 8.10 -1.83 4.43
C CYS A 32 9.49 -2.47 4.37
N ASP A 33 10.37 -2.01 3.47
CA ASP A 33 11.78 -2.45 3.40
C ASP A 33 12.57 -2.08 4.67
N GLN A 34 12.43 -0.84 5.14
CA GLN A 34 13.10 -0.36 6.35
C GLN A 34 12.72 -1.17 7.60
N PHE A 35 11.45 -1.52 7.75
CA PHE A 35 10.95 -2.20 8.93
C PHE A 35 10.89 -3.73 8.81
N GLY A 36 11.17 -4.27 7.62
CA GLY A 36 11.04 -5.70 7.33
C GLY A 36 9.59 -6.18 7.39
N SER A 37 8.66 -5.32 6.99
CA SER A 37 7.22 -5.57 6.92
C SER A 37 6.83 -5.97 5.49
N LEU A 38 5.75 -6.74 5.36
CA LEU A 38 5.17 -7.03 4.05
C LEU A 38 4.39 -5.83 3.52
N LEU A 39 4.37 -5.66 2.20
CA LEU A 39 3.45 -4.77 1.50
C LEU A 39 2.58 -5.65 0.62
N ILE A 40 1.27 -5.62 0.86
CA ILE A 40 0.26 -6.43 0.16
C ILE A 40 -0.64 -5.48 -0.62
N PHE A 41 -0.72 -5.67 -1.93
CA PHE A 41 -1.71 -4.99 -2.75
C PHE A 41 -2.97 -5.84 -2.88
N ASP A 42 -4.11 -5.23 -2.54
CA ASP A 42 -5.43 -5.82 -2.75
C ASP A 42 -5.93 -5.37 -4.13
N GLU A 43 -5.83 -6.29 -5.10
CA GLU A 43 -6.22 -6.06 -6.49
C GLU A 43 -7.56 -6.74 -6.83
N VAL A 44 -8.45 -6.95 -5.85
CA VAL A 44 -9.79 -7.54 -6.15
C VAL A 44 -10.57 -6.67 -7.15
N MET A 45 -10.41 -5.36 -7.09
CA MET A 45 -11.10 -4.38 -7.92
C MET A 45 -10.23 -3.73 -9.01
N THR A 46 -8.89 -3.89 -8.94
CA THR A 46 -7.92 -3.14 -9.77
C THR A 46 -7.51 -3.93 -11.00
#